data_AF-A0A3D4PFH8-F1
#
_entry.id   AF-A0A3D4PFH8-F1
#
_cell.length_a   1.000
_cell.length_b   1.000
_cell.length_c   1.000
_cell.angle_alpha   90.00
_cell.angle_beta   90.00
_cell.angle_gamma   90.00
#
_symmetry.space_group_name_H-M   'P 1'
#
loop_
_entity.id
_entity.type
_entity.pdbx_description
1 polymer ?
#
loop_
_entity_poly.entity_id
_entity_poly.type
_entity_poly.pdbx_seq_one_letter_code
_entity_poly.pdbx_strand_id
1 'polypeptide(L)'
;MGLASLIGNRKQVTQFGGPLSLTVSVFLEIFFSVLLAPVMAYYHSRFVLMTLLGRTVSWNSQQREETRVTAGDAWSMHWDVFAYYGLLGTLVASLAPQMLPWFTPILIGPLLVVPFAMILGSAKVGRWLTRHQWLLIPEEKAESPLLKSMQKVLDDFEKHPVVEPGEDIFEAVLRDKNRTTMHLRIAEATQCLAPVDQEKDIELDLLVNRSDLLNAPIEVRRRILTDAKTFNRLAASFQQA
;
A
#
# COMPACT_ATOMS: atom_id res chain seq x y z
N MET A 1 14.32 -13.98 -17.69
CA MET A 1 15.10 -15.05 -17.04
C MET A 1 14.25 -15.98 -16.17
N GLY A 2 13.25 -15.51 -15.39
CA GLY A 2 12.43 -16.38 -14.51
C GLY A 2 11.48 -17.39 -15.17
N LEU A 3 10.87 -17.08 -16.32
CA LEU A 3 9.95 -18.01 -17.01
C LEU A 3 10.67 -19.22 -17.63
N ALA A 4 11.88 -19.02 -18.16
CA ALA A 4 12.68 -20.11 -18.72
C ALA A 4 13.12 -21.13 -17.65
N SER A 5 13.38 -20.68 -16.42
CA SER A 5 13.69 -21.58 -15.30
C SER A 5 12.47 -22.39 -14.82
N LEU A 6 11.26 -21.86 -15.01
CA LEU A 6 10.03 -22.56 -14.64
C LEU A 6 9.74 -23.75 -15.56
N ILE A 7 9.98 -23.60 -16.86
CA ILE A 7 9.72 -24.66 -17.87
C ILE A 7 10.52 -25.94 -17.56
N GLY A 8 11.72 -25.82 -16.99
CA GLY A 8 12.56 -26.95 -16.59
C GLY A 8 12.11 -27.67 -15.31
N ASN A 9 11.24 -27.07 -14.49
CA ASN A 9 10.88 -27.60 -13.17
C ASN A 9 9.36 -27.77 -13.00
N ARG A 10 8.87 -28.98 -13.33
CA ARG A 10 7.43 -29.33 -13.25
C ARG A 10 6.81 -29.04 -11.87
N LYS A 11 7.59 -29.14 -10.78
CA LYS A 11 7.11 -28.83 -9.42
C LYS A 11 6.83 -27.34 -9.20
N GLN A 12 7.57 -26.46 -9.87
CA GLN A 12 7.31 -25.01 -9.77
C GLN A 12 6.12 -24.63 -10.65
N VAL A 13 6.01 -25.18 -11.86
CA VAL A 13 4.86 -24.93 -12.76
C VAL A 13 3.52 -25.29 -12.12
N THR A 14 3.47 -26.37 -11.32
CA THR A 14 2.24 -26.72 -10.60
C THR A 14 1.88 -25.74 -9.49
N GLN A 15 2.82 -24.94 -8.98
CA GLN A 15 2.53 -23.86 -8.02
C GLN A 15 1.75 -22.72 -8.68
N PHE A 16 1.95 -22.48 -9.98
CA PHE A 16 1.24 -21.48 -10.79
C PHE A 16 -0.05 -22.00 -11.47
N GLY A 17 -0.65 -23.09 -10.95
CA GLY A 17 -1.86 -23.68 -11.56
C GLY A 17 -1.60 -24.62 -12.74
N GLY A 18 -0.33 -24.97 -13.02
CA GLY A 18 0.03 -25.94 -14.05
C GLY A 18 0.41 -25.32 -15.40
N PRO A 19 0.83 -26.14 -16.38
CA PRO A 19 1.48 -25.65 -17.60
C PRO A 19 0.55 -24.88 -18.53
N LEU A 20 -0.70 -25.32 -18.68
CA LEU A 20 -1.70 -24.61 -19.49
C LEU A 20 -2.06 -23.27 -18.87
N SER A 21 -2.29 -23.25 -17.55
CA SER A 21 -2.59 -22.03 -16.82
C SER A 21 -1.45 -21.02 -16.91
N LEU A 22 -0.21 -21.46 -16.71
CA LEU A 22 0.98 -20.62 -16.83
C LEU A 22 1.09 -20.02 -18.23
N THR A 23 0.83 -20.81 -19.28
CA THR A 23 0.88 -20.32 -20.66
C THR A 23 -0.16 -19.23 -20.90
N VAL A 24 -1.42 -19.45 -20.51
CA VAL A 24 -2.49 -18.45 -20.61
C VAL A 24 -2.16 -17.20 -19.80
N SER A 25 -1.61 -17.37 -18.59
CA SER A 25 -1.21 -16.28 -17.71
C SER A 25 -0.13 -15.41 -18.36
N VAL A 26 0.91 -16.00 -18.95
CA VAL A 26 1.96 -15.28 -19.66
C VAL A 26 1.39 -14.52 -20.86
N PHE A 27 0.50 -15.14 -21.64
CA PHE A 27 -0.14 -14.45 -22.78
C PHE A 27 -0.98 -13.26 -22.32
N LEU A 28 -1.80 -13.42 -21.27
CA LEU A 28 -2.60 -12.34 -20.71
C LEU A 28 -1.70 -11.23 -20.16
N GLU A 29 -0.65 -11.58 -19.44
CA GLU A 29 0.31 -10.62 -18.89
C GLU A 29 0.99 -9.80 -19.99
N ILE A 30 1.49 -10.46 -21.05
CA ILE A 30 2.09 -9.78 -22.20
C ILE A 30 1.06 -8.87 -22.87
N PHE A 31 -0.14 -9.39 -23.12
CA PHE A 31 -1.21 -8.64 -23.78
C PHE A 31 -1.57 -7.36 -23.02
N PHE A 32 -1.85 -7.46 -21.72
CA PHE A 32 -2.16 -6.29 -20.89
C PHE A 32 -0.95 -5.38 -20.69
N SER A 33 0.26 -5.94 -20.60
CA SER A 33 1.50 -5.13 -20.48
C SER A 33 1.72 -4.25 -21.71
N VAL A 34 1.53 -4.79 -22.91
CA VAL A 34 1.65 -4.03 -24.17
C VAL A 34 0.62 -2.90 -24.21
N LEU A 35 -0.61 -3.15 -23.78
CA LEU A 35 -1.67 -2.14 -23.77
C LEU A 35 -1.48 -1.07 -22.70
N LEU A 36 -0.96 -1.43 -21.53
CA LEU A 36 -0.74 -0.50 -20.42
C LEU A 36 0.56 0.29 -20.56
N ALA A 37 1.55 -0.21 -21.29
CA ALA A 37 2.85 0.45 -21.43
C ALA A 37 2.75 1.91 -21.94
N PRO A 38 1.96 2.25 -22.99
CA PRO A 38 1.78 3.64 -23.41
C PRO A 38 1.12 4.51 -22.33
N VAL A 39 0.14 3.98 -21.60
CA VAL A 39 -0.52 4.69 -20.50
C VAL A 39 0.48 5.03 -19.40
N MET A 40 1.33 4.08 -19.01
CA MET A 40 2.38 4.29 -18.01
C MET A 40 3.44 5.28 -18.52
N ALA A 41 3.83 5.20 -19.79
CA ALA A 41 4.78 6.14 -20.40
C ALA A 41 4.26 7.59 -20.36
N TYR A 42 2.95 7.79 -20.59
CA TYR A 42 2.31 9.09 -20.43
C TYR A 42 2.42 9.60 -18.98
N TYR A 43 2.06 8.79 -17.99
CA TYR A 43 2.14 9.19 -16.57
C TYR A 43 3.57 9.48 -16.11
N HIS A 44 4.54 8.67 -16.54
CA HIS A 44 5.96 8.91 -16.24
C HIS A 44 6.44 10.23 -16.88
N SER A 45 6.08 10.49 -18.14
CA SER A 45 6.45 11.73 -18.82
C SER A 45 5.83 12.94 -18.12
N ARG A 46 4.54 12.85 -17.76
CA ARG A 46 3.84 13.88 -17.00
C ARG A 46 4.49 14.12 -15.63
N PHE A 47 4.89 13.07 -14.92
CA PHE A 47 5.57 13.18 -13.63
C PHE A 47 6.90 13.93 -13.74
N VAL A 48 7.73 13.57 -14.74
CA VAL A 48 9.00 14.25 -15.00
C VAL A 48 8.77 15.73 -15.34
N LEU A 49 7.81 16.03 -16.24
CA LEU A 49 7.48 17.40 -16.61
C LEU A 49 6.98 18.23 -15.41
N MET A 50 6.11 17.67 -14.58
CA MET A 50 5.61 18.33 -13.37
C MET A 50 6.74 18.62 -12.38
N THR A 51 7.67 17.67 -12.22
CA THR A 51 8.85 17.84 -11.36
C THR A 51 9.75 18.97 -11.87
N LEU A 52 10.01 19.03 -13.17
CA LEU A 52 10.81 20.11 -13.78
C LEU A 52 10.13 21.48 -13.66
N LEU A 53 8.79 21.52 -13.68
CA LEU A 53 8.00 22.73 -13.46
C LEU A 53 7.88 23.12 -11.97
N GLY A 54 8.58 22.41 -11.06
CA GLY A 54 8.57 22.70 -9.63
C GLY A 54 7.24 22.38 -8.94
N ARG A 55 6.37 21.56 -9.55
CA ARG A 55 5.11 21.13 -8.94
C ARG A 55 5.36 19.91 -8.06
N THR A 56 5.03 20.04 -6.79
CA THR A 56 5.06 18.93 -5.85
C THR A 56 3.88 18.00 -6.10
N VAL A 57 4.15 16.71 -6.29
CA VAL A 57 3.12 15.68 -6.30
C VAL A 57 2.73 15.39 -4.86
N SER A 58 1.50 15.73 -4.47
CA SER A 58 1.00 15.41 -3.14
C SER A 58 0.73 13.91 -3.04
N TRP A 59 1.30 13.25 -2.04
CA TRP A 59 0.94 11.89 -1.70
C TRP A 59 -0.40 11.91 -0.96
N ASN A 60 -1.49 11.76 -1.70
CA ASN A 60 -2.83 11.67 -1.11
C ASN A 60 -3.04 10.31 -0.46
N SER A 61 -3.99 10.21 0.49
CA SER A 61 -4.36 8.94 1.11
C SER A 61 -4.88 7.96 0.05
N GLN A 62 -4.19 6.83 -0.12
CA GLN A 62 -4.63 5.79 -1.03
C GLN A 62 -5.87 5.06 -0.45
N GLN A 63 -6.89 4.85 -1.28
CA GLN A 63 -8.02 3.98 -0.90
C GLN A 63 -7.55 2.52 -0.89
N ARG A 64 -7.54 1.90 0.30
CA ARG A 64 -7.13 0.50 0.50
C ARG A 64 -8.31 -0.45 0.74
N GLU A 65 -9.51 0.07 0.91
CA GLU A 65 -10.73 -0.73 1.04
C GLU A 65 -11.22 -1.18 -0.34
N GLU A 66 -11.99 -2.28 -0.39
CA GLU A 66 -12.58 -2.86 -1.62
C GLU A 66 -13.69 -1.95 -2.19
N THR A 67 -13.36 -0.70 -2.51
CA THR A 67 -14.25 0.22 -3.21
C THR A 67 -14.13 -0.04 -4.70
N ARG A 68 -15.23 -0.42 -5.36
CA ARG A 68 -15.23 -0.60 -6.81
C ARG A 68 -14.93 0.73 -7.48
N VAL A 69 -13.96 0.72 -8.39
CA VAL A 69 -13.71 1.85 -9.30
C VAL A 69 -14.94 2.04 -10.18
N THR A 70 -15.65 3.15 -10.03
CA THR A 70 -16.79 3.46 -10.90
C THR A 70 -16.28 4.00 -12.24
N ALA A 71 -17.14 3.96 -13.27
CA ALA A 71 -16.78 4.52 -14.58
C ALA A 71 -16.53 6.04 -14.50
N GLY A 72 -17.24 6.74 -13.61
CA GLY A 72 -17.03 8.17 -13.36
C GLY A 72 -15.66 8.46 -12.74
N ASP A 73 -15.27 7.68 -11.74
CA ASP A 73 -13.96 7.80 -11.09
C ASP A 73 -12.84 7.52 -12.11
N ALA A 74 -12.94 6.40 -12.83
CA ALA A 74 -11.98 6.04 -13.88
C ALA A 74 -11.88 7.10 -14.97
N TRP A 75 -13.01 7.66 -15.44
CA TRP A 75 -12.99 8.73 -16.43
C TRP A 75 -12.33 9.99 -15.88
N SER A 76 -12.72 10.44 -14.68
CA SER A 76 -12.15 11.64 -14.07
C SER A 76 -10.63 11.54 -13.83
N MET A 77 -10.11 10.33 -13.61
CA MET A 77 -8.69 10.08 -13.41
C MET A 77 -7.90 9.94 -14.73
N HIS A 78 -8.52 9.43 -15.79
CA HIS A 78 -7.83 9.03 -17.03
C HIS A 78 -8.29 9.78 -18.29
N TRP A 79 -9.17 10.78 -18.19
CA TRP A 79 -9.66 11.53 -19.35
C TRP A 79 -8.54 12.23 -20.13
N ASP A 80 -7.47 12.65 -19.44
CA ASP A 80 -6.33 13.35 -20.05
C ASP A 80 -5.51 12.42 -20.96
N VAL A 81 -5.34 11.17 -20.53
CA VAL A 81 -4.78 10.09 -21.36
C VAL A 81 -5.63 9.89 -22.61
N PHE A 82 -6.95 9.72 -22.43
CA PHE A 82 -7.87 9.52 -23.56
C PHE A 82 -7.82 10.69 -24.55
N ALA A 83 -7.82 11.93 -24.05
CA ALA A 83 -7.76 13.13 -24.87
C ALA A 83 -6.45 13.24 -25.65
N TYR A 84 -5.30 12.99 -25.00
CA TYR A 84 -3.98 13.05 -25.63
C TYR A 84 -3.85 12.03 -26.76
N TYR A 85 -4.18 10.77 -26.51
CA TYR A 85 -4.08 9.72 -27.52
C TYR A 85 -5.19 9.79 -28.57
N GLY A 86 -6.37 10.32 -28.23
CA GLY A 86 -7.42 10.64 -29.18
C GLY A 86 -6.95 11.68 -30.20
N LEU A 87 -6.35 12.78 -29.72
CA LEU A 87 -5.77 13.82 -30.59
C LEU A 87 -4.64 13.25 -31.47
N LEU A 88 -3.74 12.46 -30.89
CA LEU A 88 -2.66 11.79 -31.64
C LEU A 88 -3.23 10.87 -32.72
N GLY A 89 -4.25 10.08 -32.40
CA GLY A 89 -4.94 9.21 -33.35
C GLY A 89 -5.59 9.99 -34.49
N THR A 90 -6.27 11.09 -34.20
CA THR A 90 -6.86 11.99 -35.22
C THR A 90 -5.79 12.60 -36.11
N LEU A 91 -4.64 13.00 -35.55
CA LEU A 91 -3.52 13.55 -36.32
C LEU A 91 -2.90 12.50 -37.26
N VAL A 92 -2.71 11.27 -36.78
CA VAL A 92 -2.22 10.17 -37.63
C VAL A 92 -3.23 9.86 -38.73
N ALA A 93 -4.53 9.84 -38.41
CA ALA A 93 -5.59 9.59 -39.38
C ALA A 93 -5.65 10.66 -40.48
N SER A 94 -5.35 11.92 -40.17
CA SER A 94 -5.38 13.01 -41.14
C SER A 94 -4.12 13.09 -42.00
N LEU A 95 -2.93 12.81 -41.44
CA LEU A 95 -1.66 12.93 -42.15
C LEU A 95 -1.24 11.65 -42.88
N ALA A 96 -1.50 10.49 -42.28
CA ALA A 96 -1.04 9.20 -42.80
C ALA A 96 -1.99 8.07 -42.37
N PRO A 97 -3.23 8.02 -42.91
CA PRO A 97 -4.24 7.04 -42.51
C PRO A 97 -3.76 5.58 -42.69
N GLN A 98 -2.91 5.31 -43.68
CA GLN A 98 -2.29 3.99 -43.89
C GLN A 98 -1.41 3.52 -42.72
N MET A 99 -0.97 4.43 -41.86
CA MET A 99 -0.17 4.11 -40.66
C MET A 99 -1.03 3.73 -39.45
N LEU A 100 -2.34 3.98 -39.46
CA LEU A 100 -3.20 3.65 -38.32
C LEU A 100 -3.07 2.19 -37.85
N PRO A 101 -3.06 1.16 -38.72
CA PRO A 101 -2.88 -0.22 -38.30
C PRO A 101 -1.58 -0.45 -37.50
N TRP A 102 -0.50 0.23 -37.89
CA TRP A 102 0.80 0.14 -37.23
C TRP A 102 0.82 0.82 -35.86
N PHE A 103 0.01 1.85 -35.67
CA PHE A 103 -0.16 2.54 -34.38
C PHE A 103 -1.22 1.89 -33.48
N THR A 104 -1.95 0.87 -33.95
CA THR A 104 -3.02 0.22 -33.16
C THR A 104 -2.58 -0.21 -31.76
N PRO A 105 -1.41 -0.85 -31.53
CA PRO A 105 -1.06 -1.33 -30.19
C PRO A 105 -0.81 -0.17 -29.22
N ILE A 106 -0.41 0.99 -29.75
CA ILE A 106 -0.09 2.20 -28.98
C ILE A 106 -1.37 3.00 -28.68
N LEU A 107 -2.36 2.96 -29.57
CA LEU A 107 -3.60 3.74 -29.44
C LEU A 107 -4.71 2.98 -28.70
N ILE A 108 -4.87 1.68 -28.95
CA ILE A 108 -5.98 0.89 -28.39
C ILE A 108 -5.94 0.88 -26.86
N GLY A 109 -4.75 0.68 -26.27
CA GLY A 109 -4.53 0.66 -24.83
C GLY A 109 -5.07 1.92 -24.14
N PRO A 110 -4.52 3.10 -24.46
CA PRO A 110 -4.97 4.39 -23.94
C PRO A 110 -6.44 4.75 -24.24
N LEU A 111 -6.95 4.41 -25.42
CA LEU A 111 -8.35 4.69 -25.77
C LEU A 111 -9.33 3.83 -24.95
N LEU A 112 -8.89 2.65 -24.49
CA LEU A 112 -9.65 1.76 -23.61
C LEU A 112 -9.19 1.85 -22.15
N VAL A 113 -8.51 2.92 -21.75
CA VAL A 113 -7.97 3.06 -20.39
C VAL A 113 -9.05 2.97 -19.30
N VAL A 114 -10.25 3.50 -19.55
CA VAL A 114 -11.36 3.47 -18.59
C VAL A 114 -11.88 2.05 -18.32
N PRO A 115 -12.30 1.27 -19.33
CA PRO A 115 -12.70 -0.11 -19.07
C PRO A 115 -11.55 -0.95 -18.52
N PHE A 116 -10.29 -0.70 -18.91
CA PHE A 116 -9.14 -1.39 -18.32
C PHE A 116 -8.95 -1.06 -16.84
N ALA A 117 -9.02 0.21 -16.44
CA ALA A 117 -8.94 0.60 -15.03
C ALA A 117 -10.03 -0.11 -14.19
N MET A 118 -11.25 -0.20 -14.73
CA MET A 118 -12.35 -0.90 -14.06
C MET A 118 -12.15 -2.42 -13.99
N ILE A 119 -11.67 -3.05 -15.07
CA ILE A 119 -11.46 -4.50 -15.12
C ILE A 119 -10.30 -4.92 -14.23
N LEU A 120 -9.14 -4.26 -14.37
CA LEU A 120 -7.93 -4.59 -13.61
C LEU A 120 -8.05 -4.21 -12.13
N GLY A 121 -8.81 -3.17 -11.79
CA GLY A 121 -9.11 -2.81 -10.41
C GLY A 121 -10.23 -3.64 -9.76
N SER A 122 -10.88 -4.56 -10.49
CA SER A 122 -12.02 -5.29 -9.98
C SER A 122 -11.64 -6.58 -9.25
N ALA A 123 -11.92 -6.62 -7.95
CA ALA A 123 -11.80 -7.84 -7.16
C ALA A 123 -12.71 -8.99 -7.65
N LYS A 124 -13.83 -8.69 -8.32
CA LYS A 124 -14.69 -9.72 -8.94
C LYS A 124 -13.97 -10.41 -10.11
N VAL A 125 -13.27 -9.63 -10.95
CA VAL A 125 -12.47 -10.16 -12.06
C VAL A 125 -11.29 -10.95 -11.52
N GLY A 126 -10.59 -10.41 -10.52
CA GLY A 126 -9.50 -11.12 -9.82
C GLY A 126 -9.96 -12.49 -9.30
N ARG A 127 -11.04 -12.54 -8.51
CA ARG A 127 -11.62 -13.81 -8.01
C ARG A 127 -12.02 -14.77 -9.13
N TRP A 128 -12.51 -14.25 -10.27
CA TRP A 128 -12.85 -15.08 -11.42
C TRP A 128 -11.59 -15.69 -12.06
N LEU A 129 -10.51 -14.93 -12.23
CA LEU A 129 -9.23 -15.41 -12.73
C LEU A 129 -8.61 -16.47 -11.80
N THR A 130 -8.63 -16.22 -10.48
CA THR A 130 -8.15 -17.18 -9.48
C THR A 130 -8.89 -18.52 -9.56
N ARG A 131 -10.21 -18.52 -9.78
CA ARG A 131 -10.99 -19.75 -9.97
C ARG A 131 -10.58 -20.54 -11.21
N HIS A 132 -10.13 -19.87 -12.26
CA HIS A 132 -9.57 -20.50 -13.47
C HIS A 132 -8.08 -20.83 -13.34
N GLN A 133 -7.49 -20.55 -12.17
CA GLN A 133 -6.06 -20.65 -11.86
C GLN A 133 -5.15 -19.75 -12.70
N TRP A 134 -5.70 -18.78 -13.43
CA TRP A 134 -4.95 -17.85 -14.29
C TRP A 134 -4.40 -16.69 -13.49
N LEU A 135 -3.22 -16.19 -13.89
CA LEU A 135 -2.46 -15.10 -13.25
C LEU A 135 -2.21 -15.35 -11.76
N LEU A 136 -2.14 -16.63 -11.36
CA LEU A 136 -1.97 -17.06 -9.98
C LEU A 136 -0.49 -16.99 -9.57
N ILE A 137 -0.22 -16.40 -8.41
CA ILE A 137 1.12 -16.46 -7.79
C ILE A 137 1.23 -17.62 -6.79
N PRO A 138 2.43 -18.16 -6.51
CA PRO A 138 2.61 -19.26 -5.57
C PRO A 138 2.05 -18.96 -4.18
N GLU A 139 2.16 -17.72 -3.73
CA GLU A 139 1.70 -17.23 -2.43
C GLU A 139 0.18 -17.23 -2.30
N GLU A 140 -0.56 -17.08 -3.41
CA GLU A 140 -2.03 -17.20 -3.44
C GLU A 140 -2.48 -18.65 -3.35
N LYS A 141 -1.67 -19.58 -3.87
CA LYS A 141 -1.95 -21.01 -3.79
C LYS A 141 -1.57 -21.60 -2.43
N ALA A 142 -0.43 -21.18 -1.91
CA ALA A 142 0.11 -21.60 -0.64
C ALA A 142 0.48 -20.37 0.16
N GLU A 143 -0.43 -19.99 1.07
CA GLU A 143 -0.21 -18.86 1.97
C GLU A 143 1.11 -19.01 2.73
N SER A 144 1.90 -17.93 2.72
CA SER A 144 3.22 -17.86 3.34
C SER A 144 3.15 -18.21 4.84
N PRO A 145 4.09 -19.01 5.38
CA PRO A 145 4.18 -19.29 6.82
C PRO A 145 4.23 -18.02 7.68
N LEU A 146 4.82 -16.94 7.14
CA LEU A 146 4.87 -15.64 7.82
C LEU A 146 3.47 -15.03 7.95
N LEU A 147 2.68 -15.05 6.87
CA LEU A 147 1.31 -14.51 6.88
C LEU A 147 0.42 -15.32 7.82
N LYS A 148 0.52 -16.65 7.82
CA LYS A 148 -0.20 -17.50 8.79
C LYS A 148 0.17 -17.18 10.23
N SER A 149 1.45 -16.95 10.49
CA SER A 149 1.96 -16.62 11.82
C SER A 149 1.46 -15.24 12.25
N MET A 150 1.53 -14.25 11.35
CA MET A 150 1.01 -12.90 11.58
C MET A 150 -0.49 -12.92 11.84
N GLN A 151 -1.27 -13.61 11.00
CA GLN A 151 -2.71 -13.74 11.17
C GLN A 151 -3.06 -14.41 12.49
N LYS A 152 -2.34 -15.47 12.88
CA LYS A 152 -2.53 -16.11 14.18
C LYS A 152 -2.30 -15.15 15.35
N VAL A 153 -1.30 -14.27 15.26
CA VAL A 153 -1.04 -13.23 16.27
C VAL A 153 -2.16 -12.18 16.28
N LEU A 154 -2.66 -11.76 15.11
CA LEU A 154 -3.78 -10.82 15.01
C LEU A 154 -5.08 -11.40 15.58
N ASP A 155 -5.40 -12.64 15.23
CA ASP A 155 -6.57 -13.37 15.75
C ASP A 155 -6.47 -13.57 17.28
N ASP A 156 -5.26 -13.75 17.82
CA ASP A 156 -5.03 -13.84 19.26
C ASP A 156 -5.24 -12.48 19.94
N PHE A 157 -4.75 -11.38 19.35
CA PHE A 157 -5.01 -10.03 19.86
C PHE A 157 -6.48 -9.65 19.81
N GLU A 158 -7.23 -10.09 18.80
CA GLU A 158 -8.68 -9.82 18.72
C GLU A 158 -9.46 -10.56 19.81
N LYS A 159 -9.05 -11.80 20.13
CA LYS A 159 -9.67 -12.62 21.19
C LYS A 159 -9.24 -12.21 22.59
N HIS A 160 -7.99 -11.79 22.73
CA HIS A 160 -7.37 -11.37 23.98
C HIS A 160 -6.88 -9.93 23.82
N PRO A 161 -7.80 -8.95 23.76
CA PRO A 161 -7.42 -7.57 23.58
C PRO A 161 -6.51 -7.13 24.73
N VAL A 162 -5.39 -6.52 24.36
CA VAL A 162 -4.39 -6.00 25.30
C VAL A 162 -4.98 -4.83 26.11
N VAL A 163 -5.88 -4.07 25.51
CA VAL A 163 -6.54 -2.90 26.10
C VAL A 163 -8.04 -3.14 25.99
N GLU A 164 -8.78 -3.02 27.09
CA GLU A 164 -10.23 -3.24 27.07
C GLU A 164 -10.95 -2.14 26.27
N PRO A 165 -12.09 -2.44 25.62
CA PRO A 165 -12.87 -1.42 24.92
C PRO A 165 -13.27 -0.27 25.85
N GLY A 166 -12.72 0.92 25.61
CA GLY A 166 -12.97 2.13 26.42
C GLY A 166 -11.86 2.51 27.39
N GLU A 167 -10.83 1.67 27.55
CA GLU A 167 -9.61 2.02 28.29
C GLU A 167 -8.70 2.96 27.49
N ASP A 168 -8.07 3.93 28.15
CA ASP A 168 -7.10 4.81 27.51
C ASP A 168 -5.81 4.04 27.20
N ILE A 169 -5.52 3.88 25.90
CA ILE A 169 -4.33 3.18 25.39
C ILE A 169 -3.05 3.78 25.99
N PHE A 170 -2.99 5.10 26.17
CA PHE A 170 -1.81 5.76 26.74
C PHE A 170 -1.57 5.30 28.19
N GLU A 171 -2.63 5.19 28.97
CA GLU A 171 -2.55 4.69 30.34
C GLU A 171 -2.17 3.21 30.39
N ALA A 172 -2.78 2.41 29.51
CA ALA A 172 -2.58 0.97 29.45
C ALA A 172 -1.12 0.59 29.16
N VAL A 173 -0.40 1.40 28.38
CA VAL A 173 1.04 1.18 28.12
C VAL A 173 1.90 1.56 29.33
N LEU A 174 1.53 2.61 30.08
CA LEU A 174 2.27 3.07 31.27
C LEU A 174 2.13 2.13 32.47
N ARG A 175 0.93 1.56 32.66
CA ARG A 175 0.61 0.64 33.77
C ARG A 175 1.37 -0.68 33.72
N ASP A 176 1.66 -1.20 32.52
CA ASP A 176 2.32 -2.50 32.34
C ASP A 176 3.79 -2.34 31.91
N LYS A 177 4.70 -2.85 32.75
CA LYS A 177 6.14 -2.84 32.52
C LYS A 177 6.54 -3.51 31.20
N ASN A 178 5.88 -4.60 30.82
CA ASN A 178 6.18 -5.31 29.59
C ASN A 178 5.81 -4.44 28.37
N ARG A 179 4.67 -3.75 28.43
CA ARG A 179 4.21 -2.86 27.35
C ARG A 179 5.08 -1.63 27.22
N THR A 180 5.43 -1.00 28.34
CA THR A 180 6.41 0.11 28.37
C THR A 180 7.71 -0.31 27.71
N THR A 181 8.23 -1.50 28.06
CA THR A 181 9.48 -2.02 27.50
C THR A 181 9.36 -2.30 26.00
N MET A 182 8.27 -2.93 25.56
CA MET A 182 8.02 -3.19 24.13
C MET A 182 7.91 -1.89 23.32
N HIS A 183 7.16 -0.91 23.82
CA HIS A 183 7.03 0.41 23.18
C HIS A 183 8.39 1.06 22.95
N LEU A 184 9.24 1.10 23.98
CA LEU A 184 10.58 1.67 23.87
C LEU A 184 11.48 0.90 22.89
N ARG A 185 11.41 -0.43 22.90
CA ARG A 185 12.18 -1.26 21.96
C ARG A 185 11.75 -1.04 20.51
N ILE A 186 10.45 -0.90 20.27
CA ILE A 186 9.91 -0.58 18.94
C ILE A 186 10.38 0.83 18.54
N ALA A 187 10.20 1.83 19.41
CA ALA A 187 10.59 3.21 19.13
C ALA A 187 12.10 3.35 18.87
N GLU A 188 12.94 2.61 19.60
CA GLU A 188 14.39 2.52 19.38
C GLU A 188 14.70 1.87 18.01
N ALA A 189 14.08 0.72 17.71
CA ALA A 189 14.29 0.00 16.46
C ALA A 189 13.81 0.78 15.22
N THR A 190 12.75 1.58 15.34
CA THR A 190 12.22 2.42 14.25
C THR A 190 12.82 3.82 14.20
N GLN A 191 13.80 4.13 15.06
CA GLN A 191 14.43 5.45 15.16
C GLN A 191 13.41 6.58 15.37
N CYS A 192 12.34 6.30 16.12
CA CYS A 192 11.29 7.27 16.44
C CYS A 192 11.54 8.02 17.75
N LEU A 193 12.58 7.65 18.50
CA LEU A 193 12.97 8.34 19.73
C LEU A 193 13.53 9.74 19.41
N ALA A 194 13.20 10.71 20.25
CA ALA A 194 13.73 12.06 20.14
C ALA A 194 15.27 12.03 20.30
N PRO A 195 16.03 12.86 19.56
CA PRO A 195 17.47 12.99 19.75
C PRO A 195 17.79 13.44 21.18
N VAL A 196 18.85 12.88 21.76
CA VAL A 196 19.34 13.20 23.13
C VAL A 196 19.54 14.71 23.32
N ASP A 197 19.91 15.44 22.26
CA ASP A 197 20.19 16.88 22.32
C ASP A 197 18.92 17.77 22.32
N GLN A 198 17.75 17.18 22.02
CA GLN A 198 16.44 17.82 22.18
C GLN A 198 15.74 17.37 23.47
N GLU A 199 16.48 16.77 24.42
CA GLU A 199 16.13 16.68 25.84
C GLU A 199 16.02 18.10 26.42
N LYS A 200 15.04 18.88 25.96
CA LYS A 200 14.39 19.80 26.89
C LYS A 200 13.73 18.88 27.88
N ASP A 201 14.11 18.97 29.15
CA ASP A 201 13.23 18.59 30.24
C ASP A 201 11.88 19.22 29.89
N ILE A 202 10.99 18.44 29.28
CA ILE A 202 9.57 18.75 29.31
C ILE A 202 9.38 18.88 30.81
N GLU A 203 9.02 20.07 31.29
CA GLU A 203 8.69 20.33 32.69
C GLU A 203 7.58 19.36 33.10
N LEU A 204 7.95 18.11 33.38
CA LEU A 204 7.10 17.08 33.95
C LEU A 204 6.77 17.45 35.40
N ASP A 205 7.55 18.38 35.97
CA ASP A 205 7.26 19.06 37.22
C ASP A 205 5.93 19.83 37.21
N LEU A 206 5.31 20.10 36.04
CA LEU A 206 3.99 20.75 35.96
C LEU A 206 2.80 19.81 35.70
N LEU A 207 3.00 18.50 35.53
CA LEU A 207 1.88 17.54 35.39
C LEU A 207 1.98 16.41 36.43
N VAL A 208 1.97 16.84 37.69
CA VAL A 208 1.96 15.99 38.89
C VAL A 208 0.67 15.17 39.03
N ASN A 209 -0.39 15.50 38.28
CA ASN A 209 -1.68 14.85 38.42
C ASN A 209 -1.94 13.82 37.30
N ARG A 210 -2.20 12.57 37.70
CA ARG A 210 -2.50 11.44 36.78
C ARG A 210 -3.67 11.78 35.85
N SER A 211 -4.71 12.44 36.37
CA SER A 211 -5.88 12.84 35.58
C SER A 211 -5.56 13.84 34.46
N ASP A 212 -4.58 14.72 34.67
CA ASP A 212 -4.30 15.82 33.76
C ASP A 212 -3.44 15.33 32.57
N LEU A 213 -2.58 14.33 32.82
CA LEU A 213 -1.84 13.60 31.78
C LEU A 213 -2.77 12.80 30.87
N LEU A 214 -3.76 12.12 31.45
CA LEU A 214 -4.78 11.36 30.71
C LEU A 214 -5.81 12.25 30.00
N ASN A 215 -5.72 13.57 30.15
CA ASN A 215 -6.52 14.53 29.38
C ASN A 215 -5.64 15.43 28.50
N ALA A 216 -4.33 15.19 28.47
CA ALA A 216 -3.41 16.01 27.69
C ALA A 216 -3.66 15.88 26.17
N PRO A 217 -3.45 16.96 25.39
CA PRO A 217 -3.51 16.93 23.93
C PRO A 217 -2.61 15.86 23.31
N ILE A 218 -2.98 15.36 22.13
CA ILE A 218 -2.28 14.25 21.47
C ILE A 218 -0.81 14.58 21.14
N GLU A 219 -0.50 15.86 20.89
CA GLU A 219 0.86 16.34 20.64
C GLU A 219 1.76 16.18 21.87
N VAL A 220 1.21 16.41 23.06
CA VAL A 220 1.94 16.29 24.34
C VAL A 220 2.18 14.82 24.66
N ARG A 221 1.16 13.97 24.55
CA ARG A 221 1.29 12.52 24.75
C ARG A 221 2.30 11.91 23.78
N ARG A 222 2.24 12.32 22.51
CA ARG A 222 3.20 11.87 21.49
C ARG A 222 4.63 12.23 21.87
N ARG A 223 4.86 13.47 22.36
CA ARG A 223 6.19 13.91 22.78
C ARG A 223 6.72 13.08 23.95
N ILE A 224 5.86 12.76 24.92
CA ILE A 224 6.19 11.87 26.04
C ILE A 224 6.56 10.46 25.54
N LEU A 225 5.76 9.87 24.65
CA LEU A 225 6.02 8.53 24.09
C LEU A 225 7.32 8.43 23.29
N THR A 226 7.80 9.54 22.72
CA THR A 226 9.06 9.59 21.96
C THR A 226 10.28 9.91 22.81
N ASP A 227 10.10 10.37 24.05
CA ASP A 227 11.19 10.65 25.00
C ASP A 227 11.38 9.45 25.95
N ALA A 228 12.41 8.65 25.69
CA ALA A 228 12.65 7.42 26.44
C ALA A 228 12.86 7.65 27.95
N LYS A 229 13.46 8.77 28.35
CA LYS A 229 13.84 9.04 29.74
C LYS A 229 12.61 9.49 30.53
N THR A 230 11.86 10.43 29.96
CA THR A 230 10.59 10.93 30.51
C THR A 230 9.55 9.82 30.58
N PHE A 231 9.42 9.03 29.52
CA PHE A 231 8.48 7.92 29.48
C PHE A 231 8.78 6.85 30.54
N ASN A 232 10.05 6.45 30.71
CA ASN A 232 10.43 5.48 31.74
C ASN A 232 10.16 5.98 33.17
N ARG A 233 10.43 7.27 33.44
CA ARG A 233 10.13 7.87 34.75
C ARG A 233 8.62 7.86 35.04
N LEU A 234 7.81 8.21 34.03
CA LEU A 234 6.36 8.20 34.15
C LEU A 234 5.81 6.78 34.32
N ALA A 235 6.29 5.81 33.54
CA ALA A 235 5.87 4.42 33.67
C ALA A 235 6.20 3.86 35.08
N ALA A 236 7.38 4.20 35.63
CA ALA A 236 7.76 3.80 36.98
C ALA A 236 6.81 4.36 38.06
N SER A 237 6.30 5.60 37.90
CA SER A 237 5.35 6.18 38.85
C SER A 237 3.94 5.59 38.74
N PHE A 238 3.53 5.15 37.54
CA PHE A 238 2.26 4.46 37.32
C PHE A 238 2.28 3.01 37.84
N GLN A 239 3.42 2.33 37.80
CA GLN A 239 3.59 0.94 38.22
C GLN A 239 3.78 0.74 39.73
N GLN A 240 4.13 1.79 40.47
CA GLN A 240 4.38 1.74 41.92
C GLN A 240 3.14 1.99 42.79
N ALA A 241 2.00 2.39 42.21
CA ALA A 241 0.75 2.62 42.95
C ALA A 241 -0.34 1.63 42.52
#